data_AF-A0A7W5S5W6-F1
#
_entry.id   AF-A0A7W5S5W6-F1
#
_cell.length_a   1.000
_cell.length_b   1.000
_cell.length_c   1.000
_cell.angle_alpha   90.00
_cell.angle_beta   90.00
_cell.angle_gamma   90.00
#
_symmetry.space_group_name_H-M   'P 1'
#
loop_
_entity.id
_entity.type
_entity.pdbx_description
1 polymer ?
#
loop_
_entity_poly.entity_id
_entity_poly.type
_entity_poly.pdbx_seq_one_letter_code
_entity_poly.pdbx_strand_id
1 'polypeptide(L)'
;MRIALAMVLATSTAAYAQISSNPISVPEVVPIPDGLSQVTAIKVTDVAEEYKIAKKMKLRPMSQSLVTTGGYYDVLNCVDAAGKPRELWFDIGSFFPGSYQTK
;
A
#
# COMPACT_ATOMS: atom_id res chain seq x y z
N MET A 1 -26.81 -25.64 49.83
CA MET A 1 -26.91 -24.16 49.86
C MET A 1 -25.75 -23.59 49.07
N ARG A 2 -26.05 -22.72 48.10
CA ARG A 2 -25.13 -22.19 47.09
C ARG A 2 -24.44 -20.91 47.57
N ILE A 3 -23.25 -20.72 47.03
CA ILE A 3 -22.14 -19.84 47.41
C ILE A 3 -22.52 -18.35 47.31
N ALA A 4 -22.10 -17.56 48.30
CA ALA A 4 -22.26 -16.12 48.35
C ALA A 4 -21.37 -15.43 47.30
N LEU A 5 -22.01 -14.64 46.44
CA LEU A 5 -21.39 -13.81 45.42
C LEU A 5 -21.08 -12.44 46.03
N ALA A 6 -19.80 -12.12 46.24
CA ALA A 6 -19.35 -10.79 46.62
C ALA A 6 -18.80 -10.07 45.38
N MET A 7 -19.60 -9.17 44.81
CA MET A 7 -19.16 -8.22 43.78
C MET A 7 -18.55 -6.99 44.46
N VAL A 8 -17.22 -6.85 44.37
CA VAL A 8 -16.50 -5.62 44.73
C VAL A 8 -16.48 -4.73 43.50
N LEU A 9 -17.25 -3.63 43.50
CA LEU A 9 -17.14 -2.59 42.49
C LEU A 9 -15.98 -1.66 42.85
N ALA A 10 -14.90 -1.72 42.09
CA ALA A 10 -13.84 -0.71 42.10
C ALA A 10 -14.21 0.41 41.13
N THR A 11 -14.48 1.61 41.63
CA THR A 11 -14.69 2.81 40.81
C THR A 11 -13.34 3.47 40.54
N SER A 12 -12.79 3.25 39.35
CA SER A 12 -11.57 3.92 38.88
C SER A 12 -11.86 5.39 38.56
N THR A 13 -11.14 6.29 39.21
CA THR A 13 -11.12 7.72 38.91
C THR A 13 -10.38 7.95 37.59
N ALA A 14 -11.11 8.32 36.53
CA ALA A 14 -10.51 8.76 35.27
C ALA A 14 -10.03 10.22 35.42
N ALA A 15 -8.72 10.39 35.63
CA ALA A 15 -8.07 11.69 35.49
C ALA A 15 -7.94 12.02 33.99
N TYR A 16 -8.74 12.97 33.51
CA TYR A 16 -8.56 13.53 32.17
C TYR A 16 -7.39 14.52 32.20
N ALA A 17 -6.24 14.10 31.69
CA ALA A 17 -5.16 15.01 31.33
C ALA A 17 -5.52 15.72 30.02
N GLN A 18 -5.71 17.04 30.06
CA GLN A 18 -5.84 17.87 28.87
C GLN A 18 -4.45 18.07 28.25
N ILE A 19 -4.16 17.34 27.17
CA ILE A 19 -3.01 17.61 26.33
C ILE A 19 -3.40 18.75 25.37
N SER A 20 -2.69 19.87 25.51
CA SER A 20 -2.73 21.02 24.61
C SER A 20 -2.35 20.58 23.19
N SER A 21 -3.31 20.60 22.27
CA SER A 21 -3.07 20.35 20.85
C SER A 21 -2.58 21.63 20.18
N ASN A 22 -1.28 21.86 20.22
CA ASN A 22 -0.63 22.72 19.24
C ASN A 22 -0.32 21.83 18.02
N PRO A 23 -1.03 21.93 16.88
CA PRO A 23 -0.72 21.11 15.73
C PRO A 23 0.58 21.59 15.10
N ILE A 24 1.70 21.01 15.54
CA ILE A 24 2.93 20.99 14.76
C ILE A 24 2.57 20.19 13.51
N SER A 25 2.41 20.90 12.39
CA SER A 25 2.27 20.29 11.07
C SER A 25 3.60 19.62 10.73
N VAL A 26 3.78 18.39 11.21
CA VAL A 26 4.83 17.50 10.72
C VAL A 26 4.43 17.17 9.27
N PRO A 27 5.29 17.43 8.27
CA PRO A 27 4.99 16.99 6.91
C PRO A 27 4.72 15.49 6.96
N GLU A 28 3.51 15.10 6.56
CA GLU A 28 3.12 13.71 6.43
C GLU A 28 4.13 13.04 5.49
N VAL A 29 5.00 12.20 6.07
CA VAL A 29 5.89 11.36 5.29
C VAL A 29 5.00 10.29 4.68
N VAL A 30 4.44 10.59 3.50
CA VAL A 30 3.67 9.62 2.73
C VAL A 30 4.62 8.43 2.49
N PRO A 31 4.32 7.24 3.00
CA PRO A 31 5.13 6.07 2.75
C PRO A 31 5.22 5.88 1.24
N ILE A 32 6.44 5.87 0.70
CA ILE A 32 6.62 5.58 -0.73
C ILE A 32 6.14 4.15 -0.93
N PRO A 33 5.12 3.91 -1.77
CA PRO A 33 4.65 2.56 -2.06
C PRO A 33 5.82 1.73 -2.58
N ASP A 34 6.06 0.57 -1.97
CA ASP A 34 7.19 -0.30 -2.28
C ASP A 34 6.95 -1.21 -3.49
N GLY A 35 5.71 -1.21 -4.01
CA GLY A 35 5.27 -2.01 -5.15
C GLY A 35 5.23 -3.51 -4.86
N LEU A 36 5.24 -3.96 -3.61
CA LEU A 36 5.32 -5.39 -3.27
C LEU A 36 3.97 -6.12 -3.27
N SER A 37 2.86 -5.39 -3.37
CA SER A 37 1.50 -5.96 -3.34
C SER A 37 0.48 -5.03 -4.00
N GLN A 38 -0.76 -5.49 -4.15
CA GLN A 38 -1.89 -4.64 -4.57
C GLN A 38 -2.08 -3.42 -3.66
N VAL A 39 -1.94 -3.60 -2.35
CA VAL A 39 -2.18 -2.54 -1.35
C VAL A 39 -1.11 -1.45 -1.43
N THR A 40 0.11 -1.85 -1.81
CA THR A 40 1.27 -0.95 -1.96
C THR A 40 1.63 -0.74 -3.43
N ALA A 41 0.68 -0.95 -4.34
CA ALA A 41 0.89 -0.78 -5.76
C ALA A 41 1.28 0.67 -6.08
N ILE A 42 2.24 0.83 -6.98
CA ILE A 42 2.74 2.14 -7.38
C ILE A 42 1.80 2.70 -8.44
N LYS A 43 1.18 3.85 -8.17
CA LYS A 43 0.33 4.53 -9.15
C LYS A 43 1.17 5.07 -10.29
N VAL A 44 0.73 4.81 -11.51
CA VAL A 44 1.39 5.27 -12.73
C VAL A 44 0.37 5.89 -13.69
N THR A 45 0.87 6.71 -14.60
CA THR A 45 0.08 7.44 -15.59
C THR A 45 0.10 6.78 -16.97
N ASP A 46 1.12 5.97 -17.23
CA ASP A 46 1.28 5.16 -18.42
C ASP A 46 2.20 3.96 -18.17
N VAL A 47 2.21 3.01 -19.11
CA VAL A 47 3.06 1.81 -19.04
C VAL A 47 4.55 2.16 -19.09
N ALA A 48 4.96 3.23 -19.79
CA ALA A 48 6.38 3.59 -19.88
C ALA A 48 6.96 4.05 -18.53
N GLU A 49 6.13 4.62 -17.66
CA GLU A 49 6.49 4.97 -16.28
C GLU A 49 6.88 3.75 -15.45
N GLU A 50 6.18 2.63 -15.60
CA GLU A 50 6.47 1.36 -14.91
C GLU A 50 7.91 0.89 -15.15
N TYR A 51 8.33 0.87 -16.42
CA TYR A 51 9.68 0.49 -16.82
C TYR A 51 10.75 1.50 -16.35
N LYS A 52 10.42 2.80 -16.32
CA LYS A 52 11.31 3.83 -15.75
C LYS A 52 11.54 3.58 -14.25
N ILE A 53 10.48 3.22 -13.52
CA ILE A 53 10.54 2.89 -12.10
C ILE A 53 11.40 1.64 -11.89
N ALA A 54 11.14 0.54 -12.61
CA ALA A 54 11.95 -0.68 -12.54
C ALA A 54 13.44 -0.40 -12.79
N LYS A 55 13.76 0.41 -13.82
CA LYS A 55 15.13 0.84 -14.11
C LYS A 55 15.74 1.66 -12.97
N LYS A 56 15.00 2.61 -12.38
CA LYS A 56 15.45 3.41 -11.23
C LYS A 56 15.76 2.54 -10.02
N MET A 57 15.02 1.45 -9.85
CA MET A 57 15.22 0.44 -8.81
C MET A 57 16.33 -0.57 -9.14
N LYS A 58 17.03 -0.41 -10.28
CA LYS A 58 18.07 -1.32 -10.77
C LYS A 58 17.56 -2.76 -10.96
N LEU A 59 16.30 -2.88 -11.37
CA LEU A 59 15.64 -4.13 -11.67
C LEU A 59 15.54 -4.31 -13.19
N ARG A 60 15.72 -5.55 -13.63
CA ARG A 60 15.54 -5.96 -15.02
C ARG A 60 14.20 -6.68 -15.16
N PRO A 61 13.24 -6.14 -15.91
CA PRO A 61 11.98 -6.82 -16.19
C PRO A 61 12.20 -8.11 -16.97
N MET A 62 11.43 -9.14 -16.64
CA MET A 62 11.48 -10.47 -17.22
C MET A 62 10.15 -10.82 -17.90
N SER A 63 9.04 -10.52 -17.25
CA SER A 63 7.70 -10.69 -17.77
C SER A 63 6.73 -9.69 -17.14
N GLN A 64 5.55 -9.59 -17.73
CA GLN A 64 4.49 -8.69 -17.33
C GLN A 64 3.16 -9.47 -17.30
N SER A 65 2.32 -9.17 -16.33
CA SER A 65 1.01 -9.83 -16.16
C SER A 65 -0.05 -8.82 -15.74
N LEU A 66 -1.20 -8.85 -16.42
CA LEU A 66 -2.37 -8.06 -16.05
C LEU A 66 -3.18 -8.80 -14.96
N VAL A 67 -3.49 -8.10 -13.87
CA VAL A 67 -4.38 -8.57 -12.81
C VAL A 67 -5.62 -7.69 -12.76
N THR A 68 -6.80 -8.28 -12.95
CA THR A 68 -8.09 -7.58 -12.99
C THR A 68 -8.98 -7.86 -11.77
N THR A 69 -8.49 -8.65 -10.82
CA THR A 69 -9.23 -8.99 -9.59
C THR A 69 -8.97 -7.93 -8.53
N GLY A 70 -10.02 -7.21 -8.09
CA GLY A 70 -9.90 -6.19 -7.05
C GLY A 70 -9.32 -4.85 -7.52
N GLY A 71 -9.25 -4.63 -8.84
CA GLY A 71 -8.70 -3.43 -9.48
C GLY A 71 -8.03 -3.79 -10.81
N TYR A 72 -7.40 -2.80 -11.45
CA TYR A 72 -6.57 -3.01 -12.63
C TYR A 72 -5.13 -2.77 -12.25
N TYR A 73 -4.35 -3.85 -12.24
CA TYR A 73 -2.95 -3.80 -11.89
C TYR A 73 -2.10 -4.42 -12.98
N ASP A 74 -0.95 -3.80 -13.20
CA ASP A 74 0.11 -4.41 -13.96
C ASP A 74 1.19 -4.94 -13.01
N VAL A 75 1.68 -6.15 -13.27
CA VAL A 75 2.69 -6.80 -12.44
C VAL A 75 3.92 -7.10 -13.27
N LEU A 76 5.00 -6.35 -13.01
CA LEU A 76 6.31 -6.60 -13.59
C LEU A 76 7.09 -7.59 -12.73
N ASN A 77 7.29 -8.79 -13.26
CA ASN A 77 8.23 -9.75 -12.73
C ASN A 77 9.64 -9.32 -13.14
N CYS A 78 10.50 -9.03 -12.18
CA CYS A 78 11.85 -8.53 -12.40
C CYS A 78 12.90 -9.39 -11.70
N VAL A 79 14.16 -9.16 -12.05
CA VAL A 79 15.34 -9.66 -11.32
C VAL A 79 16.33 -8.54 -11.03
N ASP A 80 17.00 -8.60 -9.88
CA ASP A 80 18.09 -7.68 -9.56
C ASP A 80 19.44 -8.12 -10.17
N ALA A 81 20.51 -7.37 -9.87
CA ALA A 81 21.86 -7.67 -10.34
C ALA A 81 22.44 -9.00 -9.81
N ALA A 82 21.94 -9.50 -8.68
CA ALA A 82 22.30 -10.80 -8.12
C ALA A 82 21.42 -11.94 -8.65
N GLY A 83 20.45 -11.63 -9.52
CA GLY A 83 19.49 -12.59 -10.05
C GLY A 83 18.32 -12.90 -9.09
N LYS A 84 18.17 -12.15 -7.99
CA LYS A 84 17.06 -12.34 -7.06
C LYS A 84 15.75 -11.85 -7.70
N PRO A 85 14.68 -12.66 -7.70
CA PRO A 85 13.39 -12.24 -8.24
C PRO A 85 12.75 -11.16 -7.37
N ARG A 86 12.02 -10.26 -8.02
CA ARG A 86 11.18 -9.24 -7.38
C ARG A 86 9.98 -8.92 -8.27
N GLU A 87 8.80 -8.90 -7.67
CA GLU A 87 7.59 -8.42 -8.32
C GLU A 87 7.39 -6.93 -8.00
N LEU A 88 6.95 -6.18 -9.01
CA LEU A 88 6.50 -4.80 -8.85
C LEU A 88 5.05 -4.70 -9.32
N TRP A 89 4.18 -4.25 -8.42
CA TRP A 89 2.77 -4.02 -8.64
C TRP A 89 2.53 -2.54 -8.97
N PHE A 90 1.83 -2.29 -10.07
CA PHE A 90 1.46 -0.97 -10.55
C PHE A 90 -0.05 -0.84 -10.63
N ASP A 91 -0.59 0.26 -10.10
CA ASP A 91 -2.00 0.62 -10.25
C ASP A 91 -2.16 1.37 -11.57
N ILE A 92 -2.83 0.72 -12.52
CA ILE A 92 -3.09 1.22 -13.88
C ILE A 92 -4.56 1.60 -14.08
N GLY A 93 -5.36 1.63 -13.01
CA GLY A 93 -6.80 1.91 -13.07
C GLY A 93 -7.13 3.31 -13.57
N SER A 94 -6.16 4.22 -13.62
CA SER A 94 -6.31 5.57 -14.18
C SER A 94 -6.40 5.59 -15.72
N PHE A 95 -5.85 4.58 -16.41
CA PHE A 95 -5.80 4.53 -17.88
C PHE A 95 -6.24 3.20 -18.51
N PHE A 96 -6.45 2.14 -17.73
CA PHE A 96 -6.93 0.84 -18.20
C PHE A 96 -8.28 0.47 -17.54
N PRO A 97 -9.27 -0.10 -18.27
CA PRO A 97 -9.26 -0.52 -19.68
C PRO A 97 -9.63 0.62 -20.66
N GLY A 98 -9.79 1.85 -20.16
CA GLY A 98 -10.35 3.00 -20.88
C GLY A 98 -9.56 3.49 -22.10
N SER A 99 -8.36 2.99 -22.36
CA SER A 99 -7.61 3.25 -23.59
C SER A 99 -8.18 2.54 -24.84
N TYR A 100 -9.16 1.65 -24.69
CA TYR A 100 -9.84 0.94 -25.79
C TYR A 100 -11.32 1.34 -26.00
N GLN A 101 -11.78 2.48 -25.48
CA GLN A 101 -13.06 3.03 -25.94
C GLN A 101 -12.85 3.80 -27.25
N THR A 102 -12.81 3.06 -28.35
CA THR A 102 -13.00 3.60 -29.69
C THR A 102 -14.33 4.37 -29.73
N LYS A 103 -14.26 5.63 -30.18
CA LYS A 103 -15.42 6.43 -30.58
C LYS A 103 -16.29 5.73 -31.60
#